data_AF-A0A3S4DHD3-F1
#
_entry.id   AF-A0A3S4DHD3-F1
#
_cell.length_a   1.000
_cell.length_b   1.000
_cell.length_c   1.000
_cell.angle_alpha   90.00
_cell.angle_beta   90.00
_cell.angle_gamma   90.00
#
_symmetry.space_group_name_H-M   'P 1'
#
loop_
_entity.id
_entity.type
_entity.pdbx_description
1 polymer ?
#
loop_
_entity_poly.entity_id
_entity_poly.type
_entity_poly.pdbx_seq_one_letter_code
_entity_poly.pdbx_strand_id
1 'polypeptide(L)'
;MTKTADKTAEIIENAGVPTAATDQFRAVAEKGVEQSKEALSKLATGAEATQKALESSFETARTAGNELSLKTIAALRANVEASFSHLEALVAVKSPSEFIELQTAFLRKQVEKTVEQGKEFQAAATKAAEDVSKPIKDVYEKAMKDLKVA
;
A
#
# COMPACT_ATOMS: atom_id res chain seq x y z
N MET A 1 -44.99 64.46 -22.55
CA MET A 1 -44.91 63.11 -21.95
C MET A 1 -44.03 62.14 -22.75
N THR A 2 -43.60 62.44 -23.98
CA THR A 2 -42.86 61.50 -24.87
C THR A 2 -41.36 61.39 -24.60
N LYS A 3 -40.72 62.42 -24.05
CA LYS A 3 -39.25 62.49 -23.91
C LYS A 3 -38.65 61.54 -22.86
N THR A 4 -39.47 61.08 -21.90
CA THR A 4 -39.02 60.17 -20.84
C THR A 4 -39.05 58.70 -21.32
N ALA A 5 -40.00 58.35 -22.19
CA ALA A 5 -40.11 57.01 -22.76
C ALA A 5 -38.96 56.70 -23.74
N ASP A 6 -38.60 57.67 -24.60
CA ASP A 6 -37.47 57.53 -25.52
C ASP A 6 -36.14 57.34 -24.78
N LYS A 7 -35.92 58.07 -23.67
CA LYS A 7 -34.70 57.98 -22.87
C LYS A 7 -34.60 56.66 -22.10
N THR A 8 -35.73 56.08 -21.69
CA THR A 8 -35.76 54.74 -21.07
C THR A 8 -35.56 53.63 -22.09
N ALA A 9 -36.05 53.80 -23.33
CA ALA A 9 -35.81 52.85 -24.42
C ALA A 9 -34.34 52.84 -24.89
N GLU A 10 -33.68 54.00 -25.02
CA GLU A 10 -32.24 54.10 -25.36
C GLU A 10 -31.33 53.48 -24.28
N ILE A 11 -31.68 53.62 -23.00
CA ILE A 11 -30.90 53.02 -21.90
C ILE A 11 -31.06 51.50 -21.91
N ILE A 12 -32.21 50.96 -22.31
CA ILE A 12 -32.45 49.51 -22.40
C ILE A 12 -31.77 48.92 -23.66
N GLU A 13 -31.75 49.66 -24.77
CA GLU A 13 -31.04 49.27 -26.01
C GLU A 13 -29.51 49.30 -25.84
N ASN A 14 -28.99 50.26 -25.06
CA ASN A 14 -27.57 50.37 -24.72
C ASN A 14 -27.18 49.59 -23.43
N ALA A 15 -28.13 48.90 -22.79
CA ALA A 15 -27.89 47.98 -21.67
C ALA A 15 -27.70 46.52 -22.13
N GLY A 16 -27.50 46.29 -23.42
CA GLY A 16 -26.89 45.05 -23.87
C GLY A 16 -25.51 44.92 -23.23
N VAL A 17 -25.28 43.85 -22.46
CA VAL A 17 -23.95 43.50 -21.97
C VAL A 17 -22.98 43.66 -23.14
N PRO A 18 -21.94 44.51 -23.05
CA PRO A 18 -21.05 44.79 -24.17
C PRO A 18 -20.64 43.45 -24.80
N THR A 19 -20.72 43.29 -26.12
CA THR A 19 -20.37 42.02 -26.79
C THR A 19 -18.98 41.54 -26.38
N ALA A 20 -18.03 42.46 -26.20
CA ALA A 20 -16.71 42.20 -25.63
C ALA A 20 -16.76 41.62 -24.19
N ALA A 21 -17.65 42.13 -23.34
CA ALA A 21 -17.86 41.57 -22.00
C ALA A 21 -18.51 40.18 -22.08
N THR A 22 -19.49 39.98 -22.97
CA THR A 22 -20.13 38.67 -23.20
C THR A 22 -19.12 37.63 -23.71
N ASP A 23 -18.21 38.01 -24.59
CA ASP A 23 -17.16 37.13 -25.12
C ASP A 23 -16.08 36.84 -24.07
N GLN A 24 -15.74 37.79 -23.21
CA GLN A 24 -14.88 37.55 -22.04
C GLN A 24 -15.53 36.59 -21.04
N PHE A 25 -16.83 36.74 -20.76
CA PHE A 25 -17.58 35.80 -19.92
C PHE A 25 -17.63 34.40 -20.54
N ARG A 26 -17.82 34.30 -21.86
CA ARG A 26 -17.78 33.02 -22.59
C ARG A 26 -16.41 32.37 -22.50
N ALA A 27 -15.33 33.11 -22.73
CA ALA A 27 -13.95 32.58 -22.64
C ALA A 27 -13.59 32.12 -21.21
N VAL A 28 -14.03 32.85 -20.18
CA VAL A 28 -13.84 32.45 -18.77
C VAL A 28 -14.66 31.20 -18.45
N ALA A 29 -15.89 31.09 -18.95
CA ALA A 29 -16.72 29.90 -18.77
C ALA A 29 -16.12 28.68 -19.48
N GLU A 30 -15.68 28.81 -20.73
CA GLU A 30 -15.02 27.75 -21.48
C GLU A 30 -13.74 27.27 -20.78
N LYS A 31 -12.90 28.20 -20.32
CA LYS A 31 -11.70 27.87 -19.54
C LYS A 31 -12.04 27.18 -18.22
N GLY A 32 -13.07 27.66 -17.51
CA GLY A 32 -13.52 27.07 -16.25
C GLY A 32 -14.05 25.64 -16.42
N VAL A 33 -14.79 25.38 -17.51
CA VAL A 33 -15.25 24.03 -17.87
C VAL A 33 -14.07 23.12 -18.18
N GLU A 34 -13.08 23.59 -18.96
CA GLU A 34 -11.90 22.82 -19.32
C GLU A 34 -11.05 22.46 -18.09
N GLN A 35 -10.82 23.44 -17.20
CA GLN A 35 -10.13 23.23 -15.92
C GLN A 35 -10.88 22.27 -15.01
N SER A 36 -12.21 22.33 -14.98
CA SER A 36 -13.04 21.42 -14.18
C SER A 36 -12.97 19.99 -14.71
N LYS A 37 -12.98 19.79 -16.04
CA LYS A 37 -12.79 18.48 -16.66
C LYS A 37 -11.40 17.92 -16.38
N GLU A 38 -10.36 18.74 -16.47
CA GLU A 38 -8.99 18.34 -16.14
C GLU A 38 -8.88 17.92 -14.66
N ALA A 39 -9.45 18.71 -13.74
CA ALA A 39 -9.48 18.38 -12.31
C ALA A 39 -10.23 17.07 -12.03
N LEU A 40 -11.39 16.85 -12.66
CA LEU A 40 -12.15 15.60 -12.56
C LEU A 40 -11.38 14.40 -13.11
N SER A 41 -10.70 14.57 -14.25
CA SER A 41 -9.87 13.53 -14.86
C SER A 41 -8.69 13.14 -13.96
N LYS A 42 -8.00 14.12 -13.37
CA LYS A 42 -6.92 13.91 -12.40
C LYS A 42 -7.44 13.20 -11.15
N LEU A 43 -8.59 13.60 -10.63
CA LEU A 43 -9.23 12.95 -9.48
C LEU A 43 -9.59 11.50 -9.78
N ALA A 44 -10.21 11.22 -10.92
CA ALA A 44 -10.57 9.86 -11.33
C ALA A 44 -9.34 8.97 -11.49
N THR A 45 -8.29 9.48 -12.15
CA THR A 45 -7.02 8.77 -12.32
C THR A 45 -6.33 8.50 -10.97
N GLY A 46 -6.34 9.48 -10.06
CA GLY A 46 -5.81 9.32 -8.71
C GLY A 46 -6.58 8.26 -7.92
N ALA A 47 -7.90 8.27 -7.98
CA ALA A 47 -8.76 7.28 -7.33
C ALA A 47 -8.49 5.86 -7.85
N GLU A 48 -8.38 5.69 -9.17
CA GLU A 48 -8.03 4.39 -9.79
C GLU A 48 -6.64 3.91 -9.36
N ALA A 49 -5.65 4.80 -9.33
CA ALA A 49 -4.30 4.47 -8.88
C ALA A 49 -4.27 4.04 -7.41
N THR A 50 -5.00 4.75 -6.54
CA THR A 50 -5.14 4.36 -5.13
C THR A 50 -5.87 3.02 -4.98
N GLN A 51 -6.94 2.77 -5.73
CA GLN A 51 -7.63 1.49 -5.71
C GLN A 51 -6.68 0.33 -6.09
N LYS A 52 -5.96 0.47 -7.21
CA LYS A 52 -4.98 -0.54 -7.66
C LYS A 52 -3.87 -0.77 -6.64
N ALA A 53 -3.40 0.30 -5.99
CA ALA A 53 -2.41 0.17 -4.91
C ALA A 53 -2.96 -0.60 -3.71
N LEU A 54 -4.22 -0.36 -3.31
CA LEU A 54 -4.87 -1.10 -2.23
C LEU A 54 -5.05 -2.58 -2.58
N GLU A 55 -5.50 -2.89 -3.80
CA GLU A 55 -5.61 -4.27 -4.30
C GLU A 55 -4.25 -4.98 -4.27
N SER A 56 -3.19 -4.31 -4.77
CA SER A 56 -1.82 -4.84 -4.75
C SER A 56 -1.28 -5.04 -3.34
N SER A 57 -1.52 -4.09 -2.42
CA SER A 57 -1.16 -4.23 -1.01
C SER A 57 -1.88 -5.41 -0.35
N PHE A 58 -3.16 -5.65 -0.69
CA PHE A 58 -3.93 -6.78 -0.17
C PHE A 58 -3.40 -8.13 -0.67
N GLU A 59 -3.13 -8.27 -1.97
CA GLU A 59 -2.54 -9.48 -2.53
C GLU A 59 -1.13 -9.75 -1.96
N THR A 60 -0.36 -8.70 -1.74
CA THR A 60 0.94 -8.78 -1.08
C THR A 60 0.80 -9.25 0.37
N ALA A 61 -0.16 -8.71 1.12
CA ALA A 61 -0.45 -9.13 2.50
C ALA A 61 -0.89 -10.60 2.55
N ARG A 62 -1.74 -11.04 1.62
CA ARG A 62 -2.15 -12.43 1.48
C ARG A 62 -0.96 -13.35 1.23
N THR A 63 -0.07 -12.96 0.31
CA THR A 63 1.13 -13.72 -0.04
C THR A 63 2.07 -13.84 1.16
N ALA A 64 2.34 -12.72 1.84
CA ALA A 64 3.15 -12.70 3.05
C ALA A 64 2.56 -13.56 4.17
N GLY A 65 1.24 -13.52 4.36
CA GLY A 65 0.53 -14.37 5.32
C GLY A 65 0.70 -15.86 5.03
N ASN A 66 0.60 -16.26 3.75
CA ASN A 66 0.83 -17.64 3.33
C ASN A 66 2.28 -18.07 3.57
N GLU A 67 3.26 -17.23 3.25
CA GLU A 67 4.68 -17.51 3.51
C GLU A 67 4.94 -17.73 5.01
N LEU A 68 4.40 -16.86 5.86
CA LEU A 68 4.53 -16.97 7.31
C LEU A 68 3.89 -18.25 7.85
N SER A 69 2.72 -18.63 7.33
CA SER A 69 2.05 -19.88 7.67
C SER A 69 2.91 -21.08 7.28
N LEU A 70 3.47 -21.10 6.07
CA LEU A 70 4.33 -22.19 5.60
C LEU A 70 5.61 -22.32 6.43
N LYS A 71 6.25 -21.19 6.80
CA LYS A 71 7.40 -21.19 7.72
C LYS A 71 7.06 -21.77 9.10
N THR A 72 5.88 -21.44 9.61
CA THR A 72 5.38 -21.98 10.88
C THR A 72 5.19 -23.50 10.82
N ILE A 73 4.56 -23.99 9.75
CA ILE A 73 4.38 -25.42 9.53
C ILE A 73 5.74 -26.13 9.41
N ALA A 74 6.69 -25.54 8.68
CA ALA A 74 8.04 -26.09 8.55
C ALA A 74 8.76 -26.15 9.91
N ALA A 75 8.65 -25.11 10.74
CA ALA A 75 9.21 -25.09 12.09
C ALA A 75 8.61 -26.17 12.99
N LEU A 76 7.29 -26.35 12.94
CA LEU A 76 6.59 -27.42 13.67
C LEU A 76 7.07 -28.81 13.23
N ARG A 77 7.16 -29.06 11.92
CA ARG A 77 7.66 -30.34 11.38
C ARG A 77 9.08 -30.61 11.86
N ALA A 78 9.96 -29.62 11.74
CA ALA A 78 11.34 -29.76 12.18
C ALA A 78 11.45 -30.02 13.69
N ASN A 79 10.54 -29.48 14.51
CA ASN A 79 10.51 -29.73 15.96
C ASN A 79 10.06 -31.15 16.28
N VAL A 80 9.01 -31.64 15.62
CA VAL A 80 8.55 -33.01 15.75
C VAL A 80 9.67 -33.99 15.37
N GLU A 81 10.35 -33.76 14.24
CA GLU A 81 11.48 -34.58 13.80
C GLU A 81 12.62 -34.57 14.81
N ALA A 82 13.01 -33.40 15.32
CA ALA A 82 14.04 -33.29 16.35
C ALA A 82 13.68 -34.04 17.64
N SER A 83 12.42 -33.96 18.08
CA SER A 83 11.92 -34.70 19.24
C SER A 83 11.95 -36.21 19.03
N PHE A 84 11.52 -36.71 17.86
CA PHE A 84 11.56 -38.14 17.56
C PHE A 84 12.99 -38.67 17.49
N SER A 85 13.90 -37.99 16.79
CA SER A 85 15.31 -38.38 16.74
C SER A 85 15.95 -38.37 18.12
N HIS A 86 15.57 -37.43 18.98
CA HIS A 86 16.06 -37.38 20.35
C HIS A 86 15.52 -38.54 21.21
N LEU A 87 14.25 -38.90 21.07
CA LEU A 87 13.66 -40.07 21.74
C LEU A 87 14.33 -41.38 21.29
N GLU A 88 14.58 -41.53 19.99
CA GLU A 88 15.30 -42.69 19.44
C GLU A 88 16.71 -42.79 20.05
N ALA A 89 17.43 -41.66 20.09
CA ALA A 89 18.74 -41.61 20.71
C ALA A 89 18.71 -41.91 22.22
N LEU A 90 17.69 -41.43 22.94
CA LEU A 90 17.51 -41.69 24.37
C LEU A 90 17.35 -43.19 24.68
N VAL A 91 16.63 -43.93 23.84
CA VAL A 91 16.46 -45.39 24.00
C VAL A 91 17.77 -46.16 23.78
N ALA A 92 18.70 -45.61 23.00
CA ALA A 92 19.98 -46.24 22.70
C ALA A 92 21.09 -45.99 23.75
N VAL A 93 20.85 -45.08 24.72
CA VAL A 93 21.83 -44.70 25.75
C VAL A 93 22.08 -45.86 26.72
N LYS A 94 23.36 -46.11 27.04
CA LYS A 94 23.82 -47.21 27.92
C LYS A 94 24.46 -46.74 29.21
N SER A 95 24.72 -45.44 29.36
CA SER A 95 25.40 -44.89 30.55
C SER A 95 24.93 -43.46 30.91
N PRO A 96 25.09 -43.03 32.18
CA PRO A 96 24.80 -41.65 32.58
C PRO A 96 25.63 -40.59 31.84
N SER A 97 26.87 -40.91 31.45
CA SER A 97 27.71 -40.01 30.66
C SER A 97 27.16 -39.80 29.24
N GLU A 98 26.75 -40.88 28.56
CA GLU A 98 26.10 -40.80 27.25
C GLU A 98 24.77 -40.03 27.32
N PHE A 99 24.01 -40.19 28.41
CA PHE A 99 22.80 -39.40 28.66
C PHE A 99 23.08 -37.90 28.74
N ILE A 100 24.07 -37.48 29.55
CA ILE A 100 24.43 -36.06 29.71
C ILE A 100 24.93 -35.48 28.38
N GLU A 101 25.75 -36.23 27.65
CA GLU A 101 26.23 -35.82 26.33
C GLU A 101 25.07 -35.61 25.36
N LEU A 102 24.15 -36.58 25.27
CA LEU A 102 22.97 -36.50 24.40
C LEU A 102 22.08 -35.30 24.76
N GLN A 103 21.84 -35.06 26.05
CA GLN A 103 20.98 -33.96 26.49
C GLN A 103 21.62 -32.60 26.25
N THR A 104 22.93 -32.48 26.46
CA THR A 104 23.69 -31.26 26.17
C THR A 104 23.72 -30.98 24.66
N ALA A 105 23.93 -32.01 23.84
CA ALA A 105 23.92 -31.89 22.39
C ALA A 105 22.54 -31.46 21.86
N PHE A 106 21.47 -32.06 22.38
CA PHE A 106 20.10 -31.69 22.03
C PHE A 106 19.80 -30.23 22.40
N LEU A 107 20.12 -29.81 23.62
CA LEU A 107 19.90 -28.41 24.06
C LEU A 107 20.67 -27.42 23.19
N ARG A 108 21.95 -27.69 22.89
CA ARG A 108 22.75 -26.84 22.00
C ARG A 108 22.08 -26.69 20.63
N LYS A 109 21.70 -27.82 20.02
CA LYS A 109 21.05 -27.84 18.70
C LYS A 109 19.71 -27.10 18.71
N GLN A 110 18.92 -27.24 19.78
CA GLN A 110 17.64 -26.53 19.92
C GLN A 110 17.84 -25.01 20.05
N VAL A 111 18.87 -24.55 20.75
CA VAL A 111 19.22 -23.12 20.84
C VAL A 111 19.63 -22.58 19.46
N GLU A 112 20.55 -23.26 18.77
CA GLU A 112 21.00 -22.87 17.42
C GLU A 112 19.81 -22.73 16.46
N LYS A 113 18.95 -23.75 16.42
CA LYS A 113 17.76 -23.77 15.57
C LYS A 113 16.76 -22.69 15.93
N THR A 114 16.54 -22.43 17.22
CA THR A 114 15.60 -21.37 17.66
C THR A 114 16.10 -19.99 17.24
N VAL A 115 17.40 -19.74 17.35
CA VAL A 115 18.00 -18.47 16.90
C VAL A 115 17.89 -18.32 15.39
N GLU A 116 18.17 -19.38 14.63
CA GLU A 116 18.04 -19.39 13.17
C GLU A 116 16.60 -19.14 12.72
N GLN A 117 15.65 -19.93 13.24
CA GLN A 117 14.22 -19.74 12.95
C GLN A 117 13.74 -18.34 13.33
N GLY A 118 14.16 -17.82 14.49
CA GLY A 118 13.82 -16.47 14.92
C GLY A 118 14.29 -15.39 13.94
N LYS A 119 15.51 -15.51 13.42
CA LYS A 119 16.05 -14.59 12.38
C LYS A 119 15.26 -14.68 11.09
N GLU A 120 14.90 -15.89 10.66
CA GLU A 120 14.08 -16.07 9.47
C GLU A 120 12.69 -15.46 9.61
N PHE A 121 12.04 -15.64 10.76
CA PHE A 121 10.74 -15.04 11.06
C PHE A 121 10.82 -13.51 11.08
N GLN A 122 11.86 -12.95 11.71
CA GLN A 122 12.12 -11.52 11.70
C GLN A 122 12.28 -11.00 10.28
N ALA A 123 13.09 -11.66 9.45
CA ALA A 123 13.31 -11.27 8.06
C ALA A 123 12.02 -11.31 7.23
N ALA A 124 11.22 -12.38 7.37
CA ALA A 124 9.94 -12.51 6.69
C ALA A 124 8.94 -11.42 7.13
N ALA A 125 8.87 -11.11 8.43
CA ALA A 125 7.99 -10.07 8.95
C ALA A 125 8.39 -8.66 8.46
N THR A 126 9.69 -8.34 8.48
CA THR A 126 10.19 -7.06 7.95
C THR A 126 9.88 -6.92 6.47
N LYS A 127 10.19 -7.97 5.68
CA LYS A 127 9.88 -8.00 4.26
C LYS A 127 8.38 -7.82 3.99
N ALA A 128 7.53 -8.52 4.72
CA ALA A 128 6.08 -8.39 4.61
C ALA A 128 5.61 -6.95 4.86
N ALA A 129 6.13 -6.30 5.92
CA ALA A 129 5.78 -4.92 6.23
C ALA A 129 6.22 -3.94 5.13
N GLU A 130 7.43 -4.12 4.59
CA GLU A 130 7.95 -3.34 3.48
C GLU A 130 7.08 -3.51 2.23
N ASP A 131 6.89 -4.76 1.79
CA ASP A 131 6.19 -5.12 0.56
C ASP A 131 4.72 -4.67 0.60
N VAL A 132 4.01 -4.83 1.73
CA VAL A 132 2.61 -4.37 1.87
C VAL A 132 2.49 -2.84 1.75
N SER A 133 3.46 -2.10 2.28
CA SER A 133 3.42 -0.64 2.28
C SER A 133 3.84 -0.01 0.94
N LYS A 134 4.58 -0.76 0.11
CA LYS A 134 5.23 -0.26 -1.10
C LYS A 134 4.26 0.30 -2.15
N PRO A 135 3.16 -0.38 -2.53
CA PRO A 135 2.24 0.14 -3.56
C PRO A 135 1.65 1.50 -3.21
N ILE A 136 1.32 1.74 -1.93
CA ILE A 136 0.78 3.01 -1.45
C ILE A 136 1.87 4.09 -1.45
N LYS A 137 3.09 3.76 -1.00
CA LYS A 137 4.24 4.67 -1.07
C LYS A 137 4.52 5.09 -2.50
N ASP A 138 4.48 4.17 -3.45
CA ASP A 138 4.72 4.46 -4.87
C ASP A 138 3.67 5.43 -5.44
N VAL A 139 2.38 5.25 -5.10
CA VAL A 139 1.32 6.20 -5.48
C VAL A 139 1.54 7.58 -4.87
N TYR A 140 1.91 7.65 -3.59
CA TYR A 140 2.21 8.91 -2.92
C TYR A 140 3.41 9.63 -3.54
N GLU A 141 4.50 8.91 -3.78
CA GLU A 141 5.70 9.46 -4.42
C GLU A 141 5.41 9.98 -5.83
N LYS A 142 4.58 9.26 -6.59
CA LYS A 142 4.15 9.71 -7.92
C LYS A 142 3.33 10.99 -7.83
N ALA A 143 2.34 11.05 -6.94
CA ALA A 143 1.53 12.24 -6.74
C ALA A 143 2.38 13.47 -6.35
N MET A 144 3.36 13.29 -5.45
CA MET A 144 4.27 14.37 -5.06
C MET A 144 5.21 14.83 -6.18
N LYS A 145 5.61 13.93 -7.09
CA LYS A 145 6.39 14.29 -8.28
C LYS A 145 5.54 15.09 -9.27
N ASP A 146 4.33 14.61 -9.56
CA ASP A 146 3.41 15.30 -10.49
C ASP A 146 3.09 16.72 -10.00
N LEU A 147 2.98 16.93 -8.67
CA LEU A 147 2.72 18.23 -8.06
C LEU A 147 3.93 19.19 -8.06
N LYS A 148 5.16 18.67 -8.20
CA LYS A 148 6.39 19.49 -8.33
C LYS A 148 6.69 19.90 -9.78
N VAL A 149 6.11 19.19 -10.75
CA VAL A 149 6.33 19.41 -12.19
C VAL A 149 5.25 20.33 -12.79
N ALA A 150 4.08 20.43 -12.15
CA ALA A 150 3.01 21.37 -12.45
C ALA A 150 3.25 22.75 -11.82
#